data_AF-B1ZXJ4-F1
#
_entry.id   AF-B1ZXJ4-F1
#
_cell.length_a   1.000
_cell.length_b   1.000
_cell.length_c   1.000
_cell.angle_alpha   90.00
_cell.angle_beta   90.00
_cell.angle_gamma   90.00
#
_symmetry.space_group_name_H-M   'P 1'
#
loop_
_entity.id
_entity.type
_entity.pdbx_description
1 polymer ?
#
loop_
_entity_poly.entity_id
_entity_poly.type
_entity_poly.pdbx_seq_one_letter_code
_entity_poly.pdbx_strand_id
1 'polypeptide(L)'
;MSLLRFACLPLLAALCATPTFAARALPVTPDASPEARALLELLYDLSGRHTLTGQHNYPNIKDRNSRFAAQHIGKMPAVFSTDFGHAVAGNSDSYLARPDIVQECIRQHQLGALVTICWHAVPPTADEPVTFRPLPGSDPKALKSVQGQLLDEQFRDVLTPGTALHTKWAAQVDAIAVFLKQLEAAHVPVLWRPYHEMNGGWFWWGGRTGEYSTERLYRQIFDRLVNHHQLKNLVWVWSMDRVSKPGMEHEKFFPGIDYVDVLGLDVYGNDFAQSYYESLEKLSQGKPLALAEVGNPPALEILDRQPKWTFYVTWAGMVRNTSRKAYATLMADPRILNLDDAAYTDVTRAYRDACALPPVHVAPLPADFSGEWVIDEERSEFGRMGAAFAPARLQVTQRGNDFLVKTTRILEHADDQVTEEKLTLDGAEVKSEFMGGPRITTARLSDDGRELHLESTFSLPWTPPGTRTVVRETWSLVDGGARLSLRRVAPTPAGEQTTVYVFDRR
;
A
#
# COMPACT_ATOMS: atom_id res chain seq x y z
N MET A 1 -50.11 -61.63 35.84
CA MET A 1 -50.45 -61.15 34.48
C MET A 1 -50.22 -59.64 34.46
N SER A 2 -49.18 -59.21 33.76
CA SER A 2 -48.56 -57.87 33.89
C SER A 2 -49.26 -56.83 33.01
N LEU A 3 -49.52 -55.65 33.58
CA LEU A 3 -50.05 -54.46 32.90
C LEU A 3 -48.90 -53.71 32.20
N LEU A 4 -48.94 -53.61 30.87
CA LEU A 4 -48.03 -52.74 30.11
C LEU A 4 -48.53 -51.29 30.11
N ARG A 5 -47.72 -50.40 30.70
CA ARG A 5 -47.83 -48.94 30.54
C ARG A 5 -47.08 -48.52 29.28
N PHE A 6 -47.75 -47.86 28.35
CA PHE A 6 -47.11 -47.15 27.24
C PHE A 6 -46.66 -45.77 27.72
N ALA A 7 -45.35 -45.50 27.65
CA ALA A 7 -44.78 -44.18 27.88
C ALA A 7 -44.73 -43.40 26.57
N CYS A 8 -45.41 -42.25 26.51
CA CYS A 8 -45.21 -41.25 25.44
C CYS A 8 -43.88 -40.53 25.66
N LEU A 9 -42.93 -40.66 24.73
CA LEU A 9 -41.79 -39.75 24.62
C LEU A 9 -42.20 -38.49 23.83
N PRO A 10 -41.84 -37.27 24.26
CA PRO A 10 -41.98 -36.08 23.45
C PRO A 10 -40.86 -36.03 22.41
N LEU A 11 -41.23 -35.88 21.14
CA LEU A 11 -40.30 -35.66 20.03
C LEU A 11 -39.80 -34.21 20.10
N LEU A 12 -38.59 -33.97 20.60
CA LEU A 12 -37.92 -32.68 20.45
C LEU A 12 -37.49 -32.55 18.98
N ALA A 13 -38.20 -31.71 18.22
CA ALA A 13 -37.75 -31.25 16.92
C ALA A 13 -36.59 -30.26 17.11
N ALA A 14 -35.36 -30.73 16.96
CA ALA A 14 -34.21 -29.86 16.84
C ALA A 14 -34.30 -29.10 15.51
N LEU A 15 -34.65 -27.81 15.55
CA LEU A 15 -34.45 -26.92 14.40
C LEU A 15 -32.94 -26.77 14.20
N CYS A 16 -32.37 -27.56 13.30
CA CYS A 16 -31.09 -27.25 12.70
C CYS A 16 -31.27 -25.97 11.86
N ALA A 17 -30.92 -24.83 12.42
CA ALA A 17 -30.72 -23.61 11.65
C ALA A 17 -29.52 -23.85 10.72
N THR A 18 -29.78 -24.22 9.48
CA THR A 18 -28.78 -24.14 8.42
C THR A 18 -28.38 -22.68 8.28
N PRO A 19 -27.09 -22.31 8.40
CA PRO A 19 -26.68 -20.94 8.15
C PRO A 19 -27.04 -20.62 6.69
N THR A 20 -28.01 -19.72 6.49
CA THR A 20 -28.26 -19.09 5.19
C THR A 20 -27.04 -18.24 4.89
N PHE A 21 -26.09 -18.78 4.13
CA PHE A 21 -25.11 -17.96 3.44
C PHE A 21 -25.90 -17.04 2.50
N ALA A 22 -25.78 -15.72 2.70
CA ALA A 22 -26.32 -14.76 1.75
C ALA A 22 -25.75 -15.10 0.37
N ALA A 23 -26.62 -15.25 -0.64
CA ALA A 23 -26.18 -15.52 -2.00
C ALA A 23 -25.25 -14.38 -2.45
N ARG A 24 -24.10 -14.74 -3.05
CA ARG A 24 -23.16 -13.76 -3.59
C ARG A 24 -23.84 -12.96 -4.69
N ALA A 25 -23.76 -11.64 -4.61
CA ALA A 25 -24.35 -10.76 -5.62
C ALA A 25 -23.38 -10.58 -6.78
N LEU A 26 -23.91 -10.55 -7.99
CA LEU A 26 -23.16 -10.08 -9.15
C LEU A 26 -22.80 -8.60 -9.00
N PRO A 27 -21.77 -8.10 -9.71
CA PRO A 27 -21.50 -6.67 -9.77
C PRO A 27 -22.73 -5.89 -10.22
N VAL A 28 -22.94 -4.72 -9.64
CA VAL A 28 -24.10 -3.85 -9.96
C VAL A 28 -24.06 -3.33 -11.40
N THR A 29 -22.89 -3.30 -12.01
CA THR A 29 -22.70 -2.99 -13.43
C THR A 29 -23.27 -4.14 -14.29
N PRO A 30 -24.30 -3.90 -15.12
CA PRO A 30 -24.81 -4.91 -16.03
C PRO A 30 -23.73 -5.35 -17.01
N ASP A 31 -23.60 -6.67 -17.21
CA ASP A 31 -22.57 -7.28 -18.05
C ASP A 31 -21.13 -6.87 -17.66
N ALA A 32 -20.86 -6.71 -16.35
CA ALA A 32 -19.52 -6.49 -15.84
C ALA A 32 -18.51 -7.50 -16.43
N SER A 33 -17.28 -7.06 -16.63
CA SER A 33 -16.22 -7.87 -17.22
C SER A 33 -15.92 -9.11 -16.34
N PRO A 34 -15.40 -10.21 -16.91
CA PRO A 34 -15.02 -11.39 -16.13
C PRO A 34 -14.08 -11.06 -14.97
N GLU A 35 -13.15 -10.14 -15.18
CA GLU A 35 -12.16 -9.70 -14.21
C GLU A 35 -12.82 -8.92 -13.06
N ALA A 36 -13.78 -8.03 -13.35
CA ALA A 36 -14.52 -7.29 -12.32
C ALA A 36 -15.42 -8.21 -11.48
N ARG A 37 -16.06 -9.21 -12.11
CA ARG A 37 -16.82 -10.24 -11.40
C ARG A 37 -15.90 -11.04 -10.48
N ALA A 38 -14.77 -11.50 -10.99
CA ALA A 38 -13.81 -12.29 -10.22
C ALA A 38 -13.19 -11.48 -9.07
N LEU A 39 -12.96 -10.18 -9.26
CA LEU A 39 -12.50 -9.28 -8.20
C LEU A 39 -13.53 -9.17 -7.07
N LEU A 40 -14.81 -9.00 -7.41
CA LEU A 40 -15.86 -8.94 -6.40
C LEU A 40 -16.04 -10.28 -5.67
N GLU A 41 -15.98 -11.39 -6.40
CA GLU A 41 -16.01 -12.74 -5.84
C GLU A 41 -14.84 -12.98 -4.86
N LEU A 42 -13.64 -12.52 -5.20
CA LEU A 42 -12.50 -12.54 -4.29
C LEU A 42 -12.80 -11.78 -2.99
N LEU A 43 -13.42 -10.60 -3.05
CA LEU A 43 -13.79 -9.85 -1.84
C LEU A 43 -14.84 -10.57 -1.00
N TYR A 44 -15.83 -11.21 -1.64
CA TYR A 44 -16.76 -12.11 -0.94
C TYR A 44 -16.04 -13.26 -0.24
N ASP A 45 -15.02 -13.82 -0.91
CA ASP A 45 -14.21 -14.87 -0.33
C ASP A 45 -13.40 -14.35 0.87
N LEU A 46 -12.80 -13.16 0.80
CA LEU A 46 -12.01 -12.62 1.90
C LEU A 46 -12.84 -12.26 3.13
N SER A 47 -14.09 -11.83 2.94
CA SER A 47 -14.93 -11.30 4.04
C SER A 47 -15.09 -12.31 5.18
N GLY A 48 -14.73 -11.89 6.41
CA GLY A 48 -14.80 -12.74 7.60
C GLY A 48 -13.62 -13.71 7.76
N ARG A 49 -12.68 -13.77 6.81
CA ARG A 49 -11.53 -14.70 6.82
C ARG A 49 -10.19 -13.98 6.80
N HIS A 50 -10.03 -13.02 5.90
CA HIS A 50 -8.77 -12.33 5.66
C HIS A 50 -8.98 -10.84 5.42
N THR A 51 -7.98 -10.04 5.80
CA THR A 51 -7.87 -8.62 5.50
C THR A 51 -6.59 -8.37 4.73
N LEU A 52 -6.71 -7.86 3.51
CA LEU A 52 -5.56 -7.49 2.69
C LEU A 52 -4.94 -6.17 3.16
N THR A 53 -3.60 -6.11 3.17
CA THR A 53 -2.89 -4.86 3.42
C THR A 53 -2.89 -3.97 2.17
N GLY A 54 -3.04 -2.66 2.36
CA GLY A 54 -3.10 -1.71 1.26
C GLY A 54 -2.42 -0.40 1.57
N GLN A 55 -1.98 0.27 0.51
CA GLN A 55 -1.24 1.52 0.61
C GLN A 55 -1.66 2.50 -0.49
N HIS A 56 -1.99 3.73 -0.09
CA HIS A 56 -2.27 4.82 -1.02
C HIS A 56 -0.99 5.49 -1.50
N ASN A 57 -0.99 5.87 -2.77
CA ASN A 57 0.12 6.50 -3.47
C ASN A 57 -0.36 7.76 -4.19
N TYR A 58 0.37 8.85 -4.00
CA TYR A 58 0.04 10.08 -4.73
C TYR A 58 0.25 9.91 -6.25
N PRO A 59 -0.63 10.51 -7.08
CA PRO A 59 -0.63 10.41 -8.54
C PRO A 59 0.75 10.49 -9.22
N ASN A 60 1.49 11.55 -8.92
CA ASN A 60 2.70 11.93 -9.64
C ASN A 60 3.98 11.27 -9.09
N ILE A 61 3.85 10.24 -8.24
CA ILE A 61 4.99 9.50 -7.67
C ILE A 61 4.85 7.98 -7.75
N LYS A 62 3.88 7.46 -8.50
CA LYS A 62 3.71 6.01 -8.79
C LYS A 62 3.72 5.19 -7.49
N ASP A 63 4.40 4.05 -7.41
CA ASP A 63 4.45 3.16 -6.25
C ASP A 63 5.38 3.59 -5.11
N ARG A 64 5.85 4.85 -5.08
CA ARG A 64 6.83 5.30 -4.09
C ARG A 64 6.34 5.09 -2.66
N ASN A 65 5.05 5.30 -2.37
CA ASN A 65 4.50 5.05 -1.03
C ASN A 65 4.38 3.55 -0.73
N SER A 66 3.93 2.73 -1.68
CA SER A 66 3.89 1.26 -1.54
C SER A 66 5.27 0.68 -1.26
N ARG A 67 6.30 1.12 -1.98
CA ARG A 67 7.69 0.68 -1.74
C ARG A 67 8.20 1.11 -0.38
N PHE A 68 7.92 2.34 0.03
CA PHE A 68 8.29 2.83 1.36
C PHE A 68 7.56 2.02 2.45
N ALA A 69 6.26 1.78 2.28
CA ALA A 69 5.47 0.96 3.20
C ALA A 69 6.03 -0.46 3.28
N ALA A 70 6.43 -1.05 2.15
CA ALA A 70 7.01 -2.37 2.11
C ALA A 70 8.31 -2.47 2.92
N GLN A 71 9.18 -1.45 2.83
CA GLN A 71 10.38 -1.34 3.66
C GLN A 71 10.06 -1.09 5.15
N HIS A 72 9.00 -0.35 5.46
CA HIS A 72 8.61 -0.03 6.83
C HIS A 72 7.96 -1.23 7.55
N ILE A 73 7.07 -1.93 6.85
CA ILE A 73 6.28 -3.06 7.34
C ILE A 73 7.09 -4.36 7.28
N GLY A 74 8.00 -4.48 6.30
CA GLY A 74 8.73 -5.73 5.99
C GLY A 74 7.96 -6.67 5.04
N LYS A 75 6.82 -6.21 4.50
CA LYS A 75 5.89 -6.95 3.64
C LYS A 75 5.30 -6.05 2.57
N MET A 76 5.08 -6.56 1.37
CA MET A 76 4.57 -5.75 0.25
C MET A 76 3.04 -5.60 0.34
N PRO A 77 2.48 -4.37 0.34
CA PRO A 77 1.02 -4.19 0.34
C PRO A 77 0.34 -4.90 -0.84
N ALA A 78 -0.75 -5.63 -0.57
CA ALA A 78 -1.54 -6.37 -1.55
C ALA A 78 -2.50 -5.48 -2.36
N VAL A 79 -2.88 -4.31 -1.82
CA VAL A 79 -3.75 -3.35 -2.51
C VAL A 79 -2.96 -2.09 -2.85
N PHE A 80 -2.88 -1.79 -4.14
CA PHE A 80 -2.34 -0.55 -4.68
C PHE A 80 -3.45 0.47 -4.83
N SER A 81 -3.39 1.55 -4.06
CA SER A 81 -4.34 2.67 -4.14
C SER A 81 -3.70 3.92 -4.71
N THR A 82 -4.43 4.66 -5.55
CA THR A 82 -4.03 5.98 -6.07
C THR A 82 -5.25 6.88 -6.38
N ASP A 83 -5.00 8.08 -6.91
CA ASP A 83 -5.99 9.09 -7.29
C ASP A 83 -5.80 9.53 -8.75
N PHE A 84 -6.78 10.17 -9.39
CA PHE A 84 -6.62 10.84 -10.69
C PHE A 84 -6.03 12.26 -10.62
N GLY A 85 -5.84 12.82 -9.43
CA GLY A 85 -5.19 14.11 -9.23
C GLY A 85 -6.04 15.32 -9.67
N HIS A 86 -5.66 16.49 -9.17
CA HIS A 86 -6.36 17.77 -9.36
C HIS A 86 -5.41 18.97 -9.45
N ALA A 87 -4.14 18.79 -9.04
CA ALA A 87 -3.20 19.87 -8.81
C ALA A 87 -2.33 20.18 -10.02
N VAL A 88 -1.62 21.31 -9.96
CA VAL A 88 -0.71 21.79 -11.00
C VAL A 88 0.47 20.84 -11.24
N ALA A 89 1.16 21.01 -12.38
CA ALA A 89 2.40 20.31 -12.70
C ALA A 89 3.42 20.39 -11.55
N GLY A 90 4.12 19.28 -11.30
CA GLY A 90 5.14 19.18 -10.23
C GLY A 90 4.59 18.93 -8.82
N ASN A 91 3.28 19.05 -8.60
CA ASN A 91 2.65 18.61 -7.36
C ASN A 91 2.52 17.08 -7.33
N SER A 92 2.51 16.46 -6.14
CA SER A 92 2.27 15.02 -5.95
C SER A 92 0.90 14.59 -6.48
N ASP A 93 -0.10 15.47 -6.41
CA ASP A 93 -1.47 15.24 -6.87
C ASP A 93 -1.73 15.83 -8.26
N SER A 94 -0.69 15.92 -9.10
CA SER A 94 -0.82 16.53 -10.43
C SER A 94 -1.79 15.75 -11.31
N TYR A 95 -2.79 16.43 -11.88
CA TYR A 95 -3.73 15.81 -12.83
C TYR A 95 -3.05 15.37 -14.14
N LEU A 96 -1.85 15.92 -14.43
CA LEU A 96 -1.06 15.54 -15.61
C LEU A 96 -0.45 14.14 -15.47
N ALA A 97 -0.47 13.54 -14.28
CA ALA A 97 0.06 12.20 -14.05
C ALA A 97 -0.88 11.07 -14.52
N ARG A 98 -2.10 11.36 -14.96
CA ARG A 98 -3.12 10.34 -15.33
C ARG A 98 -2.63 9.30 -16.34
N PRO A 99 -1.91 9.64 -17.43
CA PRO A 99 -1.34 8.63 -18.32
C PRO A 99 -0.37 7.68 -17.60
N ASP A 100 0.50 8.23 -16.74
CA ASP A 100 1.46 7.47 -15.94
C ASP A 100 0.76 6.60 -14.89
N ILE A 101 -0.34 7.08 -14.30
CA ILE A 101 -1.19 6.33 -13.37
C ILE A 101 -1.79 5.10 -14.06
N VAL A 102 -2.31 5.23 -15.29
CA VAL A 102 -2.84 4.09 -16.04
C VAL A 102 -1.76 3.03 -16.23
N GLN A 103 -0.58 3.42 -16.69
CA GLN A 103 0.54 2.48 -16.88
C GLN A 103 0.97 1.83 -15.57
N GLU A 104 0.98 2.58 -14.48
CA GLU A 104 1.34 2.07 -13.17
C GLU A 104 0.28 1.09 -12.63
N CYS A 105 -1.00 1.39 -12.77
CA CYS A 105 -2.09 0.46 -12.40
C CYS A 105 -2.00 -0.86 -13.19
N ILE A 106 -1.71 -0.81 -14.49
CA ILE A 106 -1.49 -2.01 -15.32
C ILE A 106 -0.32 -2.82 -14.76
N ARG A 107 0.81 -2.16 -14.48
CA ARG A 107 2.00 -2.81 -13.92
C ARG A 107 1.73 -3.46 -12.56
N GLN A 108 1.05 -2.74 -11.66
CA GLN A 108 0.71 -3.23 -10.33
C GLN A 108 -0.23 -4.44 -10.39
N HIS A 109 -1.23 -4.40 -11.28
CA HIS A 109 -2.12 -5.53 -11.52
C HIS A 109 -1.37 -6.77 -12.02
N GLN A 110 -0.46 -6.60 -12.97
CA GLN A 110 0.40 -7.68 -13.47
C GLN A 110 1.25 -8.29 -12.35
N LEU A 111 1.82 -7.45 -11.47
CA LEU A 111 2.61 -7.88 -10.32
C LEU A 111 1.81 -8.60 -9.23
N GLY A 112 0.49 -8.48 -9.23
CA GLY A 112 -0.37 -9.17 -8.27
C GLY A 112 -1.32 -8.28 -7.49
N ALA A 113 -1.09 -6.97 -7.46
CA ALA A 113 -1.85 -6.08 -6.58
C ALA A 113 -3.28 -5.90 -7.07
N LEU A 114 -4.22 -5.77 -6.12
CA LEU A 114 -5.55 -5.25 -6.43
C LEU A 114 -5.45 -3.73 -6.63
N VAL A 115 -6.09 -3.21 -7.67
CA VAL A 115 -6.06 -1.79 -8.01
C VAL A 115 -7.30 -1.10 -7.46
N THR A 116 -7.12 -0.05 -6.65
CA THR A 116 -8.18 0.87 -6.25
C THR A 116 -7.84 2.31 -6.60
N ILE A 117 -8.83 3.03 -7.12
CA ILE A 117 -8.64 4.42 -7.56
C ILE A 117 -9.75 5.27 -6.94
N CYS A 118 -9.36 6.31 -6.22
CA CYS A 118 -10.27 7.38 -5.80
C CYS A 118 -10.13 8.60 -6.72
N TRP A 119 -10.98 9.60 -6.54
CA TRP A 119 -10.91 10.83 -7.32
C TRP A 119 -11.29 12.05 -6.48
N HIS A 120 -10.30 12.85 -6.13
CA HIS A 120 -10.49 14.21 -5.65
C HIS A 120 -10.96 15.13 -6.79
N ALA A 121 -12.24 15.01 -7.14
CA ALA A 121 -12.84 15.65 -8.31
C ALA A 121 -12.80 17.19 -8.23
N VAL A 122 -12.41 17.83 -9.33
CA VAL A 122 -12.50 19.28 -9.49
C VAL A 122 -13.96 19.70 -9.63
N PRO A 123 -14.42 20.77 -8.93
CA PRO A 123 -15.80 21.22 -9.06
C PRO A 123 -16.08 21.72 -10.49
N PRO A 124 -17.31 21.55 -11.02
CA PRO A 124 -17.67 22.02 -12.35
C PRO A 124 -17.72 23.55 -12.49
N THR A 125 -17.50 24.30 -11.40
CA THR A 125 -17.27 25.74 -11.41
C THR A 125 -15.85 26.13 -11.85
N ALA A 126 -14.93 25.17 -12.01
CA ALA A 126 -13.53 25.42 -12.33
C ALA A 126 -12.98 24.41 -13.35
N ASP A 127 -11.86 24.77 -13.99
CA ASP A 127 -11.04 23.86 -14.78
C ASP A 127 -9.78 23.49 -13.98
N GLU A 128 -9.24 22.31 -14.27
CA GLU A 128 -7.96 21.87 -13.74
C GLU A 128 -6.82 22.78 -14.23
N PRO A 129 -5.82 23.09 -13.39
CA PRO A 129 -5.66 22.64 -12.01
C PRO A 129 -6.41 23.51 -10.98
N VAL A 130 -6.71 22.91 -9.83
CA VAL A 130 -7.26 23.60 -8.64
C VAL A 130 -6.42 23.29 -7.39
N THR A 131 -6.65 24.02 -6.30
CA THR A 131 -6.04 23.71 -5.01
C THR A 131 -6.86 22.67 -4.24
N PHE A 132 -6.25 21.99 -3.27
CA PHE A 132 -7.01 21.10 -2.40
C PHE A 132 -7.98 21.88 -1.50
N ARG A 133 -7.51 22.99 -0.90
CA ARG A 133 -8.31 23.88 -0.06
C ARG A 133 -8.57 25.23 -0.74
N PRO A 134 -9.68 25.91 -0.42
CA PRO A 134 -9.91 27.27 -0.88
C PRO A 134 -8.77 28.20 -0.45
N LEU A 135 -8.34 29.08 -1.35
CA LEU A 135 -7.37 30.13 -0.99
C LEU A 135 -8.07 31.22 -0.16
N PRO A 136 -7.35 31.91 0.75
CA PRO A 136 -7.90 33.05 1.48
C PRO A 136 -8.53 34.09 0.53
N GLY A 137 -9.77 34.51 0.82
CA GLY A 137 -10.48 35.50 0.01
C GLY A 137 -11.10 34.97 -1.29
N SER A 138 -11.16 33.65 -1.50
CA SER A 138 -11.82 33.06 -2.67
C SER A 138 -13.32 33.41 -2.73
N ASP A 139 -13.84 33.69 -3.92
CA ASP A 139 -15.27 33.90 -4.14
C ASP A 139 -16.01 32.56 -4.02
N PRO A 140 -16.96 32.41 -3.08
CA PRO A 140 -17.75 31.18 -2.94
C PRO A 140 -18.59 30.86 -4.18
N LYS A 141 -18.90 31.84 -5.05
CA LYS A 141 -19.61 31.61 -6.32
C LYS A 141 -18.71 30.99 -7.40
N ALA A 142 -17.40 31.04 -7.23
CA ALA A 142 -16.41 30.54 -8.19
C ALA A 142 -15.46 29.56 -7.52
N LEU A 143 -16.02 28.51 -6.89
CA LEU A 143 -15.23 27.53 -6.15
C LEU A 143 -14.15 26.92 -7.07
N LYS A 144 -12.88 27.09 -6.68
CA LYS A 144 -11.70 26.61 -7.39
C LYS A 144 -10.81 25.75 -6.48
N SER A 145 -11.45 24.82 -5.78
CA SER A 145 -10.76 23.85 -4.92
C SER A 145 -11.60 22.60 -4.73
N VAL A 146 -10.94 21.48 -4.42
CA VAL A 146 -11.61 20.20 -4.13
C VAL A 146 -12.46 20.32 -2.86
N GLN A 147 -11.89 20.91 -1.80
CA GLN A 147 -12.63 21.27 -0.60
C GLN A 147 -13.42 22.57 -0.80
N GLY A 148 -14.58 22.66 -0.15
CA GLY A 148 -15.53 23.74 -0.24
C GLY A 148 -16.93 23.22 -0.52
N GLN A 149 -17.87 24.14 -0.71
CA GLN A 149 -19.28 23.83 -0.96
C GLN A 149 -19.76 24.60 -2.17
N LEU A 150 -20.44 23.94 -3.10
CA LEU A 150 -21.22 24.62 -4.13
C LEU A 150 -22.42 25.31 -3.48
N LEU A 151 -22.89 26.40 -4.08
CA LEU A 151 -24.19 26.98 -3.74
C LEU A 151 -25.33 26.01 -4.11
N ASP A 152 -26.48 26.12 -3.45
CA ASP A 152 -27.61 25.21 -3.71
C ASP A 152 -28.07 25.24 -5.17
N GLU A 153 -28.11 26.43 -5.77
CA GLU A 153 -28.40 26.62 -7.20
C GLU A 153 -27.33 25.95 -8.09
N GLN A 154 -26.05 26.06 -7.74
CA GLN A 154 -24.99 25.41 -8.50
C GLN A 154 -25.08 23.90 -8.42
N PHE A 155 -25.34 23.34 -7.23
CA PHE A 155 -25.48 21.91 -7.04
C PHE A 155 -26.72 21.35 -7.76
N ARG A 156 -27.83 22.09 -7.70
CA ARG A 156 -29.03 21.82 -8.52
C ARG A 156 -28.66 21.76 -10.00
N ASP A 157 -27.93 22.77 -10.48
CA ASP A 157 -27.57 22.87 -11.89
C ASP A 157 -26.67 21.71 -12.32
N VAL A 158 -25.69 21.30 -11.51
CA VAL A 158 -24.87 20.08 -11.74
C VAL A 158 -25.72 18.83 -11.94
N LEU A 159 -26.84 18.73 -11.23
CA LEU A 159 -27.77 17.59 -11.28
C LEU A 159 -28.87 17.73 -12.34
N THR A 160 -28.86 18.81 -13.12
CA THR A 160 -29.92 19.14 -14.09
C THR A 160 -29.38 19.12 -15.51
N PRO A 161 -29.71 18.11 -16.33
CA PRO A 161 -29.32 18.07 -17.73
C PRO A 161 -29.72 19.34 -18.48
N GLY A 162 -28.81 19.83 -19.34
CA GLY A 162 -29.02 21.05 -20.13
C GLY A 162 -28.48 22.34 -19.50
N THR A 163 -28.10 22.33 -18.22
CA THR A 163 -27.39 23.47 -17.63
C THR A 163 -25.91 23.50 -18.04
N ALA A 164 -25.28 24.68 -17.91
CA ALA A 164 -23.86 24.83 -18.15
C ALA A 164 -23.01 24.01 -17.16
N LEU A 165 -23.38 23.98 -15.88
CA LEU A 165 -22.66 23.23 -14.85
C LEU A 165 -22.79 21.71 -15.04
N HIS A 166 -23.95 21.19 -15.43
CA HIS A 166 -24.09 19.78 -15.80
C HIS A 166 -23.22 19.45 -17.02
N THR A 167 -23.19 20.30 -18.04
CA THR A 167 -22.36 20.09 -19.24
C THR A 167 -20.87 20.06 -18.89
N LYS A 168 -20.42 20.94 -18.00
CA LYS A 168 -19.03 20.97 -17.53
C LYS A 168 -18.68 19.77 -16.65
N TRP A 169 -19.57 19.39 -15.72
CA TRP A 169 -19.43 18.16 -14.93
C TRP A 169 -19.31 16.93 -15.84
N ALA A 170 -20.18 16.83 -16.85
CA ALA A 170 -20.19 15.76 -17.82
C ALA A 170 -18.83 15.65 -18.55
N ALA A 171 -18.30 16.76 -19.05
CA ALA A 171 -17.00 16.79 -19.71
C ALA A 171 -15.84 16.39 -18.78
N GLN A 172 -15.89 16.79 -17.50
CA GLN A 172 -14.90 16.37 -16.50
C GLN A 172 -14.95 14.85 -16.25
N VAL A 173 -16.15 14.27 -16.12
CA VAL A 173 -16.32 12.82 -16.00
C VAL A 173 -15.85 12.09 -17.26
N ASP A 174 -16.11 12.63 -18.45
CA ASP A 174 -15.66 12.05 -19.72
C ASP A 174 -14.14 11.99 -19.82
N ALA A 175 -13.45 13.02 -19.33
CA ALA A 175 -11.99 13.03 -19.28
C ALA A 175 -11.43 11.90 -18.39
N ILE A 176 -12.11 11.58 -17.28
CA ILE A 176 -11.74 10.43 -16.43
C ILE A 176 -12.09 9.09 -17.09
N ALA A 177 -13.25 9.01 -17.75
CA ALA A 177 -13.71 7.79 -18.42
C ALA A 177 -12.71 7.29 -19.47
N VAL A 178 -11.99 8.19 -20.15
CA VAL A 178 -10.91 7.83 -21.09
C VAL A 178 -9.84 6.96 -20.43
N PHE A 179 -9.41 7.31 -19.21
CA PHE A 179 -8.37 6.55 -18.50
C PHE A 179 -8.92 5.22 -17.95
N LEU A 180 -10.15 5.23 -17.43
CA LEU A 180 -10.83 3.99 -17.02
C LEU A 180 -11.03 3.02 -18.19
N LYS A 181 -11.29 3.53 -19.40
CA LYS A 181 -11.39 2.73 -20.63
C LYS A 181 -10.06 2.11 -21.04
N GLN A 182 -8.95 2.82 -20.82
CA GLN A 182 -7.62 2.24 -21.07
C GLN A 182 -7.33 1.08 -20.10
N LEU A 183 -7.74 1.20 -18.84
CA LEU A 183 -7.65 0.11 -17.86
C LEU A 183 -8.55 -1.07 -18.24
N GLU A 184 -9.77 -0.81 -18.71
CA GLU A 184 -10.68 -1.85 -19.23
C GLU A 184 -10.06 -2.59 -20.42
N ALA A 185 -9.53 -1.86 -21.40
CA ALA A 185 -8.87 -2.44 -22.56
C ALA A 185 -7.62 -3.26 -22.20
N ALA A 186 -6.99 -2.96 -21.06
CA ALA A 186 -5.87 -3.70 -20.50
C ALA A 186 -6.32 -4.83 -19.54
N HIS A 187 -7.62 -5.14 -19.48
CA HIS A 187 -8.18 -6.18 -18.60
C HIS A 187 -7.88 -5.94 -17.10
N VAL A 188 -7.79 -4.69 -16.68
CA VAL A 188 -7.59 -4.31 -15.27
C VAL A 188 -8.94 -3.97 -14.65
N PRO A 189 -9.47 -4.80 -13.72
CA PRO A 189 -10.61 -4.41 -12.91
C PRO A 189 -10.19 -3.41 -11.84
N VAL A 190 -11.08 -2.46 -11.52
CA VAL A 190 -10.78 -1.35 -10.61
C VAL A 190 -11.81 -1.27 -9.49
N LEU A 191 -11.33 -1.28 -8.25
CA LEU A 191 -12.12 -0.85 -7.09
C LEU A 191 -12.28 0.68 -7.16
N TRP A 192 -13.36 1.13 -7.79
CA TRP A 192 -13.62 2.52 -8.12
C TRP A 192 -14.32 3.23 -6.98
N ARG A 193 -13.69 4.29 -6.45
CA ARG A 193 -14.14 5.01 -5.25
C ARG A 193 -14.41 6.50 -5.52
N PRO A 194 -15.43 6.83 -6.33
CA PRO A 194 -15.77 8.22 -6.63
C PRO A 194 -16.42 8.89 -5.42
N TYR A 195 -16.23 10.20 -5.30
CA TYR A 195 -16.93 11.04 -4.32
C TYR A 195 -16.88 10.49 -2.88
N HIS A 196 -15.72 9.98 -2.46
CA HIS A 196 -15.47 9.46 -1.12
C HIS A 196 -15.76 10.49 0.00
N GLU A 197 -15.98 10.00 1.22
CA GLU A 197 -16.29 10.80 2.41
C GLU A 197 -17.54 11.70 2.24
N MET A 198 -18.52 11.25 1.47
CA MET A 198 -19.67 12.06 1.08
C MET A 198 -20.64 12.45 2.21
N ASN A 199 -20.63 11.73 3.34
CA ASN A 199 -21.34 12.18 4.54
C ASN A 199 -20.65 13.38 5.21
N GLY A 200 -19.40 13.64 4.88
CA GLY A 200 -18.69 14.85 5.23
C GLY A 200 -19.22 16.08 4.49
N GLY A 201 -18.95 17.26 5.04
CA GLY A 201 -19.31 18.56 4.43
C GLY A 201 -18.10 19.35 3.92
N TRP A 202 -16.92 18.73 3.83
CA TRP A 202 -15.68 19.43 3.43
C TRP A 202 -15.42 19.40 1.94
N PHE A 203 -15.90 18.39 1.22
CA PHE A 203 -15.80 18.32 -0.24
C PHE A 203 -17.06 18.85 -0.92
N TRP A 204 -16.91 19.39 -2.13
CA TRP A 204 -18.02 20.05 -2.84
C TRP A 204 -19.18 19.10 -3.17
N TRP A 205 -18.91 17.80 -3.24
CA TRP A 205 -19.92 16.76 -3.47
C TRP A 205 -20.67 16.35 -2.21
N GLY A 206 -20.13 16.60 -1.01
CA GLY A 206 -20.57 15.99 0.24
C GLY A 206 -21.61 16.81 1.03
N GLY A 207 -22.31 16.11 1.94
CA GLY A 207 -23.12 16.73 3.00
C GLY A 207 -24.51 17.18 2.57
N ARG A 208 -24.98 16.78 1.38
CA ARG A 208 -26.29 17.20 0.83
C ARG A 208 -27.32 16.08 0.83
N THR A 209 -28.48 16.39 1.41
CA THR A 209 -29.68 15.53 1.43
C THR A 209 -30.87 16.28 0.80
N GLY A 210 -31.95 15.57 0.46
CA GLY A 210 -33.13 16.15 -0.21
C GLY A 210 -33.15 15.92 -1.74
N GLU A 211 -33.82 16.80 -2.48
CA GLU A 211 -34.06 16.65 -3.94
C GLU A 211 -32.77 16.70 -4.78
N TYR A 212 -31.83 17.56 -4.38
CA TYR A 212 -30.52 17.74 -5.00
C TYR A 212 -29.44 17.25 -4.03
N SER A 213 -29.38 15.93 -3.87
CA SER A 213 -28.55 15.25 -2.86
C SER A 213 -27.25 14.69 -3.43
N THR A 214 -26.31 14.42 -2.52
CA THR A 214 -25.07 13.71 -2.84
C THR A 214 -25.34 12.30 -3.37
N GLU A 215 -26.37 11.63 -2.84
CA GLU A 215 -26.85 10.33 -3.33
C GLU A 215 -27.18 10.38 -4.83
N ARG A 216 -27.90 11.42 -5.27
CA ARG A 216 -28.26 11.62 -6.67
C ARG A 216 -27.04 11.92 -7.54
N LEU A 217 -26.05 12.64 -7.03
CA LEU A 217 -24.77 12.85 -7.72
C LEU A 217 -24.00 11.53 -7.92
N TYR A 218 -24.00 10.65 -6.92
CA TYR A 218 -23.39 9.31 -7.04
C TYR A 218 -24.09 8.47 -8.13
N ARG A 219 -25.42 8.47 -8.16
CA ARG A 219 -26.18 7.80 -9.24
C ARG A 219 -25.92 8.43 -10.61
N GLN A 220 -25.71 9.74 -10.68
CA GLN A 220 -25.41 10.44 -11.93
C GLN A 220 -24.05 10.03 -12.52
N ILE A 221 -23.00 9.92 -11.70
CA ILE A 221 -21.70 9.41 -12.19
C ILE A 221 -21.77 7.92 -12.53
N PHE A 222 -22.56 7.13 -11.79
CA PHE A 222 -22.83 5.74 -12.14
C PHE A 222 -23.44 5.63 -13.54
N ASP A 223 -24.54 6.32 -13.80
CA ASP A 223 -25.20 6.31 -15.11
C ASP A 223 -24.25 6.74 -16.23
N ARG A 224 -23.49 7.82 -16.01
CA ARG A 224 -22.55 8.31 -17.02
C ARG A 224 -21.41 7.33 -17.31
N LEU A 225 -20.84 6.67 -16.29
CA LEU A 225 -19.74 5.72 -16.51
C LEU A 225 -20.24 4.36 -17.03
N VAL A 226 -21.33 3.85 -16.48
CA VAL A 226 -21.86 2.51 -16.82
C VAL A 226 -22.72 2.53 -18.06
N ASN A 227 -23.67 3.45 -18.18
CA ASN A 227 -24.66 3.43 -19.27
C ASN A 227 -24.20 4.28 -20.47
N HIS A 228 -23.59 5.44 -20.24
CA HIS A 228 -23.09 6.27 -21.34
C HIS A 228 -21.73 5.79 -21.86
N HIS A 229 -20.74 5.61 -20.98
CA HIS A 229 -19.41 5.15 -21.38
C HIS A 229 -19.26 3.64 -21.49
N GLN A 230 -20.24 2.85 -21.03
CA GLN A 230 -20.18 1.38 -21.10
C GLN A 230 -18.93 0.80 -20.42
N LEU A 231 -18.49 1.37 -19.30
CA LEU A 231 -17.40 0.80 -18.49
C LEU A 231 -17.91 -0.42 -17.72
N LYS A 232 -17.28 -1.57 -17.91
CA LYS A 232 -17.63 -2.88 -17.37
C LYS A 232 -16.59 -3.43 -16.40
N ASN A 233 -15.41 -2.81 -16.29
CA ASN A 233 -14.32 -3.23 -15.41
C ASN A 233 -14.37 -2.61 -14.00
N LEU A 234 -15.40 -1.83 -13.66
CA LEU A 234 -15.49 -1.13 -12.37
C LEU A 234 -16.27 -1.95 -11.33
N VAL A 235 -15.67 -2.10 -10.15
CA VAL A 235 -16.31 -2.56 -8.92
C VAL A 235 -16.56 -1.35 -8.03
N TRP A 236 -17.83 -1.03 -7.76
CA TRP A 236 -18.24 0.24 -7.16
C TRP A 236 -18.07 0.25 -5.64
N VAL A 237 -17.13 1.07 -5.15
CA VAL A 237 -16.86 1.28 -3.72
C VAL A 237 -17.56 2.57 -3.26
N TRP A 238 -18.58 2.43 -2.42
CA TRP A 238 -19.21 3.56 -1.75
C TRP A 238 -18.50 3.82 -0.42
N SER A 239 -17.67 4.87 -0.37
CA SER A 239 -16.78 5.15 0.77
C SER A 239 -17.23 6.33 1.61
N MET A 240 -17.41 6.09 2.90
CA MET A 240 -17.92 7.05 3.87
C MET A 240 -16.83 7.44 4.87
N ASP A 241 -16.89 8.65 5.43
CA ASP A 241 -16.18 8.93 6.68
C ASP A 241 -17.04 8.46 7.87
N ARG A 242 -16.46 8.51 9.06
CA ARG A 242 -17.14 8.22 10.31
C ARG A 242 -18.26 9.21 10.61
N VAL A 243 -19.23 8.73 11.39
CA VAL A 243 -20.32 9.56 11.91
C VAL A 243 -19.83 10.38 13.11
N SER A 244 -19.01 11.41 12.86
CA SER A 244 -18.40 12.23 13.91
C SER A 244 -19.36 13.24 14.55
N LYS A 245 -20.52 13.49 13.92
CA LYS A 245 -21.59 14.38 14.42
C LYS A 245 -22.96 14.01 13.84
N PRO A 246 -24.07 14.45 14.47
CA PRO A 246 -25.42 14.28 13.91
C PRO A 246 -25.53 14.85 12.49
N GLY A 247 -26.26 14.16 11.62
CA GLY A 247 -26.40 14.53 10.21
C GLY A 247 -25.44 13.81 9.26
N MET A 248 -24.43 13.11 9.78
CA MET A 248 -23.46 12.33 8.98
C MET A 248 -23.79 10.83 8.93
N GLU A 249 -24.98 10.42 9.38
CA GLU A 249 -25.37 9.01 9.42
C GLU A 249 -25.30 8.40 8.02
N HIS A 250 -24.61 7.26 7.87
CA HIS A 250 -24.29 6.68 6.57
C HIS A 250 -25.52 6.47 5.68
N GLU A 251 -26.64 6.03 6.26
CA GLU A 251 -27.91 5.76 5.57
C GLU A 251 -28.50 6.98 4.84
N LYS A 252 -28.16 8.21 5.26
CA LYS A 252 -28.63 9.45 4.61
C LYS A 252 -28.01 9.72 3.25
N PHE A 253 -26.89 9.05 2.95
CA PHE A 253 -26.10 9.25 1.74
C PHE A 253 -25.99 7.98 0.90
N PHE A 254 -26.75 6.94 1.25
CA PHE A 254 -26.67 5.63 0.60
C PHE A 254 -27.36 5.65 -0.77
N PRO A 255 -26.64 5.43 -1.89
CA PRO A 255 -27.18 5.50 -3.25
C PRO A 255 -28.15 4.37 -3.60
N GLY A 256 -28.42 3.46 -2.67
CA GLY A 256 -29.18 2.23 -2.93
C GLY A 256 -28.25 1.09 -3.31
N ILE A 257 -28.67 -0.13 -2.95
CA ILE A 257 -27.83 -1.32 -3.08
C ILE A 257 -27.50 -1.68 -4.53
N ASP A 258 -28.31 -1.21 -5.49
CA ASP A 258 -28.13 -1.41 -6.93
C ASP A 258 -27.05 -0.52 -7.56
N TYR A 259 -26.37 0.31 -6.76
CA TYR A 259 -25.30 1.21 -7.20
C TYR A 259 -23.97 0.93 -6.51
N VAL A 260 -23.91 -0.09 -5.64
CA VAL A 260 -22.75 -0.36 -4.78
C VAL A 260 -22.37 -1.83 -4.83
N ASP A 261 -21.08 -2.12 -4.98
CA ASP A 261 -20.52 -3.46 -4.86
C ASP A 261 -19.83 -3.68 -3.50
N VAL A 262 -19.19 -2.63 -2.97
CA VAL A 262 -18.41 -2.68 -1.72
C VAL A 262 -18.71 -1.43 -0.88
N LEU A 263 -18.90 -1.61 0.43
CA LEU A 263 -19.07 -0.49 1.35
C LEU A 263 -17.74 -0.18 2.05
N GLY A 264 -17.25 1.04 1.84
CA GLY A 264 -15.99 1.54 2.35
C GLY A 264 -16.17 2.47 3.55
N LEU A 265 -15.25 2.43 4.50
CA LEU A 265 -15.14 3.38 5.60
C LEU A 265 -13.73 3.96 5.70
N ASP A 266 -13.63 5.27 5.85
CA ASP A 266 -12.40 6.00 6.09
C ASP A 266 -12.24 6.26 7.59
N VAL A 267 -11.09 5.89 8.18
CA VAL A 267 -10.85 5.91 9.64
C VAL A 267 -9.47 6.47 10.00
N TYR A 268 -9.45 7.69 10.54
CA TYR A 268 -8.23 8.38 10.99
C TYR A 268 -8.14 8.60 12.51
N GLY A 269 -7.03 8.22 13.15
CA GLY A 269 -6.87 8.41 14.61
C GLY A 269 -7.47 7.29 15.45
N ASN A 270 -7.46 6.05 14.92
CA ASN A 270 -7.85 4.83 15.62
C ASN A 270 -9.31 4.76 16.11
N ASP A 271 -10.21 5.62 15.62
CA ASP A 271 -11.64 5.58 15.96
C ASP A 271 -12.40 4.54 15.12
N PHE A 272 -12.17 3.27 15.44
CA PHE A 272 -12.87 2.12 14.87
C PHE A 272 -14.13 1.77 15.70
N ALA A 273 -15.04 2.73 15.87
CA ALA A 273 -16.26 2.51 16.65
C ALA A 273 -17.13 1.39 16.06
N GLN A 274 -17.68 0.54 16.92
CA GLN A 274 -18.49 -0.60 16.50
C GLN A 274 -19.75 -0.16 15.73
N SER A 275 -20.33 0.99 16.10
CA SER A 275 -21.51 1.56 15.45
C SER A 275 -21.27 1.89 13.97
N TYR A 276 -20.06 2.28 13.59
CA TYR A 276 -19.74 2.54 12.18
C TYR A 276 -19.76 1.23 11.37
N TYR A 277 -19.12 0.19 11.91
CA TYR A 277 -19.11 -1.14 11.31
C TYR A 277 -20.52 -1.73 11.18
N GLU A 278 -21.31 -1.72 12.24
CA GLU A 278 -22.68 -2.26 12.24
C GLU A 278 -23.60 -1.50 11.27
N SER A 279 -23.41 -0.18 11.15
CA SER A 279 -24.15 0.64 10.19
C SER A 279 -23.85 0.23 8.75
N LEU A 280 -22.57 0.05 8.39
CA LEU A 280 -22.19 -0.42 7.05
C LEU A 280 -22.63 -1.87 6.83
N GLU A 281 -22.44 -2.74 7.81
CA GLU A 281 -22.83 -4.15 7.72
C GLU A 281 -24.33 -4.28 7.43
N LYS A 282 -25.17 -3.50 8.11
CA LYS A 282 -26.62 -3.44 7.86
C LYS A 282 -26.94 -2.96 6.44
N LEU A 283 -26.31 -1.88 5.99
CA LEU A 283 -26.54 -1.32 4.64
C LEU A 283 -26.03 -2.24 3.52
N SER A 284 -25.00 -3.03 3.80
CA SER A 284 -24.34 -3.88 2.80
C SER A 284 -25.22 -4.98 2.24
N GLN A 285 -26.23 -5.42 2.99
CA GLN A 285 -27.06 -6.58 2.64
C GLN A 285 -26.21 -7.82 2.28
N GLY A 286 -25.05 -7.97 2.93
CA GLY A 286 -24.10 -9.06 2.71
C GLY A 286 -22.98 -8.76 1.72
N LYS A 287 -22.99 -7.61 1.04
CA LYS A 287 -21.87 -7.17 0.19
C LYS A 287 -20.59 -6.92 1.01
N PRO A 288 -19.40 -7.05 0.40
CA PRO A 288 -18.14 -6.87 1.09
C PRO A 288 -17.96 -5.49 1.74
N LEU A 289 -17.23 -5.47 2.85
CA LEU A 289 -16.84 -4.26 3.56
C LEU A 289 -15.34 -4.00 3.40
N ALA A 290 -14.93 -2.73 3.38
CA ALA A 290 -13.53 -2.34 3.31
C ALA A 290 -13.22 -1.11 4.19
N LEU A 291 -12.00 -1.03 4.69
CA LEU A 291 -11.45 0.19 5.27
C LEU A 291 -10.73 0.97 4.15
N ALA A 292 -11.49 1.81 3.46
CA ALA A 292 -11.06 2.39 2.20
C ALA A 292 -9.91 3.40 2.35
N GLU A 293 -9.78 4.01 3.52
CA GLU A 293 -8.63 4.78 3.99
C GLU A 293 -8.45 4.62 5.50
N VAL A 294 -7.19 4.51 5.94
CA VAL A 294 -6.84 4.56 7.35
C VAL A 294 -5.58 5.37 7.59
N GLY A 295 -5.56 6.06 8.74
CA GLY A 295 -4.31 6.65 9.25
C GLY A 295 -3.40 5.61 9.93
N ASN A 296 -4.01 4.60 10.55
CA ASN A 296 -3.36 3.47 11.21
C ASN A 296 -4.16 2.21 10.84
N PRO A 297 -3.53 1.05 10.56
CA PRO A 297 -4.25 -0.19 10.35
C PRO A 297 -5.10 -0.55 11.59
N PRO A 298 -6.21 -1.28 11.41
CA PRO A 298 -6.97 -1.82 12.53
C PRO A 298 -6.09 -2.75 13.35
N ALA A 299 -6.09 -2.59 14.68
CA ALA A 299 -5.44 -3.56 15.58
C ALA A 299 -6.19 -4.90 15.54
N LEU A 300 -5.54 -5.98 15.98
CA LEU A 300 -6.13 -7.33 15.95
C LEU A 300 -7.44 -7.41 16.74
N GLU A 301 -7.53 -6.69 17.86
CA GLU A 301 -8.74 -6.61 18.70
C GLU A 301 -9.88 -5.86 18.02
N ILE A 302 -9.59 -5.02 17.01
CA ILE A 302 -10.61 -4.44 16.13
C ILE A 302 -11.14 -5.51 15.19
N LEU A 303 -10.25 -6.29 14.57
CA LEU A 303 -10.62 -7.33 13.61
C LEU A 303 -11.40 -8.48 14.25
N ASP A 304 -11.18 -8.75 15.54
CA ASP A 304 -11.96 -9.72 16.30
C ASP A 304 -13.45 -9.34 16.38
N ARG A 305 -13.75 -8.04 16.50
CA ARG A 305 -15.14 -7.52 16.59
C ARG A 305 -15.69 -6.99 15.26
N GLN A 306 -14.83 -6.79 14.26
CA GLN A 306 -15.16 -6.30 12.93
C GLN A 306 -14.50 -7.18 11.85
N PRO A 307 -14.86 -8.47 11.78
CA PRO A 307 -14.11 -9.46 10.98
C PRO A 307 -14.32 -9.33 9.47
N LYS A 308 -15.30 -8.55 9.01
CA LYS A 308 -15.69 -8.49 7.59
C LYS A 308 -14.89 -7.52 6.73
N TRP A 309 -13.92 -6.80 7.31
CA TRP A 309 -13.03 -5.91 6.56
C TRP A 309 -12.14 -6.72 5.62
N THR A 310 -12.40 -6.62 4.31
CA THR A 310 -11.68 -7.39 3.27
C THR A 310 -10.31 -6.82 2.96
N PHE A 311 -10.13 -5.52 3.10
CA PHE A 311 -8.84 -4.84 2.99
C PHE A 311 -8.85 -3.53 3.77
N TYR A 312 -7.66 -3.01 4.06
CA TYR A 312 -7.48 -1.62 4.47
C TYR A 312 -6.48 -0.90 3.57
N VAL A 313 -6.59 0.43 3.42
CA VAL A 313 -5.59 1.23 2.69
C VAL A 313 -5.00 2.30 3.60
N THR A 314 -3.71 2.23 3.90
CA THR A 314 -3.05 3.28 4.68
C THR A 314 -2.75 4.50 3.81
N TRP A 315 -3.07 5.71 4.30
CA TRP A 315 -2.94 6.93 3.51
C TRP A 315 -1.48 7.40 3.36
N ALA A 316 -0.88 7.21 2.19
CA ALA A 316 0.41 7.75 1.79
C ALA A 316 1.51 7.69 2.89
N GLY A 317 1.96 8.83 3.39
CA GLY A 317 3.02 8.91 4.42
C GLY A 317 2.61 8.39 5.81
N MET A 318 1.32 8.12 6.05
CA MET A 318 0.80 7.72 7.35
C MET A 318 1.18 6.31 7.77
N VAL A 319 1.80 5.51 6.90
CA VAL A 319 2.33 4.19 7.28
C VAL A 319 3.24 4.27 8.52
N ARG A 320 3.93 5.40 8.71
CA ARG A 320 4.80 5.65 9.87
C ARG A 320 4.07 5.96 11.18
N ASN A 321 2.76 6.18 11.16
CA ASN A 321 1.98 6.39 12.37
C ASN A 321 1.91 5.11 13.22
N THR A 322 2.18 3.95 12.62
CA THR A 322 2.30 2.67 13.30
C THR A 322 3.76 2.22 13.34
N SER A 323 4.21 1.80 14.53
CA SER A 323 5.59 1.36 14.73
C SER A 323 5.89 0.06 13.98
N ARG A 324 7.16 -0.17 13.63
CA ARG A 324 7.61 -1.44 13.04
C ARG A 324 7.26 -2.65 13.90
N LYS A 325 7.36 -2.50 15.23
CA LYS A 325 6.97 -3.55 16.20
C LYS A 325 5.48 -3.88 16.10
N ALA A 326 4.61 -2.86 16.02
CA ALA A 326 3.18 -3.07 15.89
C ALA A 326 2.82 -3.72 14.54
N TYR A 327 3.49 -3.31 13.45
CA TYR A 327 3.34 -4.02 12.17
C TYR A 327 3.83 -5.46 12.24
N ALA A 328 4.96 -5.75 12.89
CA ALA A 328 5.44 -7.12 13.04
C ALA A 328 4.42 -8.00 13.78
N THR A 329 3.72 -7.47 14.80
CA THR A 329 2.60 -8.15 15.45
C THR A 329 1.43 -8.37 14.49
N LEU A 330 1.03 -7.36 13.72
CA LEU A 330 -0.07 -7.46 12.76
C LEU A 330 0.23 -8.46 11.64
N MET A 331 1.42 -8.41 11.05
CA MET A 331 1.87 -9.27 9.95
C MET A 331 2.12 -10.73 10.39
N ALA A 332 2.21 -10.99 11.69
CA ALA A 332 2.30 -12.35 12.23
C ALA A 332 0.93 -13.04 12.32
N ASP A 333 -0.18 -12.29 12.23
CA ASP A 333 -1.53 -12.86 12.27
C ASP A 333 -1.93 -13.38 10.87
N PRO A 334 -2.34 -14.66 10.73
CA PRO A 334 -2.65 -15.27 9.43
C PRO A 334 -3.89 -14.69 8.74
N ARG A 335 -4.69 -13.87 9.44
CA ARG A 335 -5.79 -13.13 8.82
C ARG A 335 -5.28 -11.99 7.94
N ILE A 336 -4.09 -11.47 8.21
CA ILE A 336 -3.52 -10.34 7.46
C ILE A 336 -2.71 -10.88 6.29
N LEU A 337 -3.09 -10.51 5.08
CA LEU A 337 -2.43 -10.97 3.86
C LEU A 337 -1.75 -9.82 3.13
N ASN A 338 -0.50 -10.06 2.75
CA ASN A 338 0.35 -9.20 1.95
C ASN A 338 0.59 -9.83 0.58
N LEU A 339 1.06 -9.03 -0.38
CA LEU A 339 1.29 -9.47 -1.75
C LEU A 339 2.27 -10.66 -1.82
N ASP A 340 3.28 -10.67 -0.96
CA ASP A 340 4.36 -11.66 -0.91
C ASP A 340 4.03 -12.91 -0.06
N ASP A 341 2.81 -13.01 0.48
CA ASP A 341 2.40 -14.18 1.27
C ASP A 341 1.92 -15.32 0.37
N ALA A 342 2.32 -16.56 0.68
CA ALA A 342 1.86 -17.75 -0.04
C ALA A 342 0.33 -17.90 0.00
N ALA A 343 -0.28 -17.60 1.15
CA ALA A 343 -1.73 -17.60 1.30
C ALA A 343 -2.42 -16.56 0.40
N TYR A 344 -1.79 -15.42 0.12
CA TYR A 344 -2.31 -14.44 -0.85
C TYR A 344 -2.33 -15.02 -2.27
N THR A 345 -1.28 -15.73 -2.65
CA THR A 345 -1.21 -16.44 -3.94
C THR A 345 -2.35 -17.46 -4.08
N ASP A 346 -2.68 -18.16 -3.00
CA ASP A 346 -3.75 -19.15 -3.01
C ASP A 346 -5.14 -18.53 -3.10
N VAL A 347 -5.45 -17.53 -2.28
CA VAL A 347 -6.78 -16.89 -2.30
C VAL A 347 -7.05 -16.12 -3.60
N THR A 348 -6.01 -15.61 -4.26
CA THR A 348 -6.15 -14.87 -5.53
C THR A 348 -6.10 -15.74 -6.77
N ARG A 349 -5.89 -17.06 -6.65
CA ARG A 349 -5.72 -17.96 -7.81
C ARG A 349 -6.86 -17.86 -8.82
N ALA A 350 -8.10 -18.04 -8.37
CA ALA A 350 -9.27 -17.99 -9.25
C ALA A 350 -9.46 -16.59 -9.88
N TYR A 351 -9.17 -15.53 -9.12
CA TYR A 351 -9.19 -14.16 -9.63
C TYR A 351 -8.16 -13.94 -10.74
N ARG A 352 -6.92 -14.42 -10.54
CA ARG A 352 -5.84 -14.26 -11.53
C ARG A 352 -6.06 -15.10 -12.77
N ASP A 353 -6.60 -16.32 -12.62
CA ASP A 353 -7.02 -17.15 -13.75
C ASP A 353 -8.08 -16.44 -14.60
N ALA A 354 -9.07 -15.79 -13.98
CA ALA A 354 -10.09 -15.00 -14.68
C ALA A 354 -9.51 -13.76 -15.39
N CYS A 355 -8.39 -13.22 -14.90
CA CYS A 355 -7.64 -12.13 -15.52
C CYS A 355 -6.60 -12.61 -16.55
N ALA A 356 -6.50 -13.91 -16.81
CA ALA A 356 -5.45 -14.51 -17.63
C ALA A 356 -4.01 -14.13 -17.19
N LEU A 357 -3.81 -14.00 -15.88
CA LEU A 357 -2.52 -13.69 -15.27
C LEU A 357 -1.92 -14.94 -14.59
N PRO A 358 -0.58 -15.10 -14.61
CA PRO A 358 0.08 -16.19 -13.87
C PRO A 358 -0.13 -16.01 -12.37
N PRO A 359 0.02 -17.05 -11.52
CA PRO A 359 0.01 -16.88 -10.06
C PRO A 359 0.93 -15.75 -9.59
N VAL A 360 0.59 -15.12 -8.46
CA VAL A 360 1.40 -14.02 -7.90
C VAL A 360 2.82 -14.50 -7.66
N HIS A 361 3.78 -13.70 -8.12
CA HIS A 361 5.19 -13.90 -7.86
C HIS A 361 5.81 -12.56 -7.50
N VAL A 362 6.03 -12.34 -6.20
CA VAL A 362 6.72 -11.16 -5.70
C VAL A 362 8.19 -11.53 -5.50
N ALA A 363 9.07 -10.89 -6.26
CA ALA A 363 10.50 -10.96 -5.97
C ALA A 363 10.74 -10.43 -4.54
N PRO A 364 11.56 -11.09 -3.71
CA PRO A 364 11.89 -10.59 -2.38
C PRO A 364 12.36 -9.14 -2.46
N LEU A 365 11.94 -8.31 -1.51
CA LEU A 365 12.52 -6.97 -1.38
C LEU A 365 14.03 -7.13 -1.12
N PRO A 366 14.90 -6.43 -1.89
CA PRO A 366 16.31 -6.41 -1.57
C PRO A 366 16.54 -5.88 -0.16
N ALA A 367 17.57 -6.41 0.51
CA ALA A 367 18.01 -5.95 1.81
C ALA A 367 18.39 -4.47 1.77
N ASP A 368 17.92 -3.73 2.77
CA ASP A 368 18.30 -2.34 3.03
C ASP A 368 19.27 -2.30 4.22
N PHE A 369 20.54 -2.17 3.90
CA PHE A 369 21.63 -2.12 4.87
C PHE A 369 21.76 -0.76 5.56
N SER A 370 20.91 0.22 5.21
CA SER A 370 20.93 1.54 5.84
C SER A 370 20.74 1.45 7.35
N GLY A 371 21.41 2.36 8.06
CA GLY A 371 21.33 2.47 9.51
C GLY A 371 22.66 2.78 10.18
N GLU A 372 22.58 2.98 11.48
CA GLU A 372 23.76 2.99 12.35
C GLU A 372 23.93 1.61 12.97
N TRP A 373 25.14 1.08 12.87
CA TRP A 373 25.50 -0.26 13.30
C TRP A 373 26.65 -0.15 14.28
N VAL A 374 26.51 -0.73 15.47
CA VAL A 374 27.54 -0.76 16.51
C VAL A 374 27.99 -2.19 16.71
N ILE A 375 29.29 -2.42 16.75
CA ILE A 375 29.81 -3.79 16.86
C ILE A 375 29.38 -4.44 18.16
N ASP A 376 28.97 -5.70 18.06
CA ASP A 376 28.75 -6.60 19.17
C ASP A 376 29.96 -7.54 19.24
N GLU A 377 30.89 -7.24 20.16
CA GLU A 377 32.11 -8.02 20.31
C GLU A 377 31.84 -9.45 20.81
N GLU A 378 30.77 -9.67 21.59
CA GLU A 378 30.44 -10.99 22.13
C GLU A 378 29.97 -11.95 21.03
N ARG A 379 29.31 -11.42 20.00
CA ARG A 379 28.80 -12.19 18.86
C ARG A 379 29.72 -12.20 17.65
N SER A 380 30.84 -11.47 17.71
CA SER A 380 31.81 -11.38 16.62
C SER A 380 32.93 -12.41 16.75
N GLU A 381 33.44 -12.86 15.61
CA GLU A 381 34.58 -13.76 15.46
C GLU A 381 35.76 -13.02 14.83
N PHE A 382 36.66 -12.50 15.67
CA PHE A 382 37.78 -11.66 15.25
C PHE A 382 39.00 -12.42 14.70
N GLY A 383 39.03 -13.74 14.87
CA GLY A 383 40.18 -14.57 14.55
C GLY A 383 41.44 -14.17 15.34
N ARG A 384 42.62 -14.49 14.80
CA ARG A 384 43.90 -14.40 15.55
C ARG A 384 44.35 -12.99 15.90
N MET A 385 43.85 -11.98 15.18
CA MET A 385 44.27 -10.58 15.35
C MET A 385 43.40 -9.80 16.34
N GLY A 386 42.33 -10.42 16.88
CA GLY A 386 41.41 -9.75 17.79
C GLY A 386 40.67 -8.56 17.17
N ALA A 387 40.02 -7.74 18.01
CA ALA A 387 39.18 -6.63 17.58
C ALA A 387 39.96 -5.40 17.09
N ALA A 388 41.30 -5.41 17.12
CA ALA A 388 42.14 -4.24 16.85
C ALA A 388 41.90 -3.57 15.48
N PHE A 389 41.44 -4.33 14.48
CA PHE A 389 41.13 -3.82 13.14
C PHE A 389 39.64 -3.83 12.81
N ALA A 390 38.80 -4.24 13.77
CA ALA A 390 37.37 -4.31 13.57
C ALA A 390 36.76 -2.89 13.55
N PRO A 391 35.77 -2.63 12.68
CA PRO A 391 34.96 -1.42 12.79
C PRO A 391 34.25 -1.39 14.14
N ALA A 392 34.36 -0.29 14.87
CA ALA A 392 33.53 -0.09 16.05
C ALA A 392 32.10 0.30 15.66
N ARG A 393 31.96 1.10 14.59
CA ARG A 393 30.68 1.57 14.07
C ARG A 393 30.67 1.65 12.55
N LEU A 394 29.50 1.39 11.97
CA LEU A 394 29.20 1.66 10.56
C LEU A 394 27.98 2.59 10.48
N GLN A 395 28.07 3.63 9.66
CA GLN A 395 26.91 4.41 9.25
C GLN A 395 26.70 4.17 7.75
N VAL A 396 25.58 3.54 7.40
CA VAL A 396 25.28 3.14 6.02
C VAL A 396 24.09 3.92 5.51
N THR A 397 24.20 4.44 4.29
CA THR A 397 23.08 5.01 3.53
C THR A 397 23.01 4.32 2.17
N GLN A 398 21.92 3.60 1.92
CA GLN A 398 21.64 2.94 0.65
C GLN A 398 20.45 3.63 -0.03
N ARG A 399 20.62 4.04 -1.29
CA ARG A 399 19.57 4.66 -2.11
C ARG A 399 19.59 4.09 -3.52
N GLY A 400 18.75 3.09 -3.77
CA GLY A 400 18.85 2.32 -5.01
C GLY A 400 20.20 1.63 -5.07
N ASN A 401 21.00 1.95 -6.10
CA ASN A 401 22.36 1.43 -6.24
C ASN A 401 23.41 2.28 -5.52
N ASP A 402 23.11 3.50 -5.10
CA ASP A 402 24.07 4.33 -4.37
C ASP A 402 24.26 3.77 -2.97
N PHE A 403 25.50 3.49 -2.59
CA PHE A 403 25.85 2.92 -1.30
C PHE A 403 26.98 3.72 -0.65
N LEU A 404 26.64 4.44 0.42
CA LEU A 404 27.60 5.19 1.22
C LEU A 404 27.82 4.44 2.53
N VAL A 405 29.08 4.08 2.81
CA VAL A 405 29.48 3.53 4.11
C VAL A 405 30.51 4.43 4.76
N LYS A 406 30.22 4.83 5.99
CA LYS A 406 31.18 5.50 6.87
C LYS A 406 31.56 4.55 7.99
N THR A 407 32.86 4.26 8.06
CA THR A 407 33.44 3.28 8.98
C THR A 407 34.23 4.01 10.05
N THR A 408 33.92 3.76 11.32
CA THR A 408 34.65 4.29 12.47
C THR A 408 35.43 3.17 13.15
N ARG A 409 36.72 3.41 13.37
CA ARG A 409 37.62 2.52 14.14
C ARG A 409 38.16 3.28 15.34
N ILE A 410 38.20 2.62 16.48
CA ILE A 410 38.75 3.19 17.71
C ILE A 410 40.27 3.11 17.63
N LEU A 411 40.95 4.22 17.94
CA LEU A 411 42.40 4.27 18.11
C LEU A 411 42.70 4.50 19.59
N GLU A 412 43.60 3.70 20.17
CA GLU A 412 43.99 3.86 21.58
C GLU A 412 44.84 5.11 21.86
N HIS A 413 45.47 5.65 20.81
CA HIS A 413 46.50 6.68 20.89
C HIS A 413 46.13 7.98 20.17
N ALA A 414 44.93 8.07 19.61
CA ALA A 414 44.44 9.22 18.85
C ALA A 414 42.90 9.22 18.84
N ASP A 415 42.31 10.24 18.23
CA ASP A 415 40.87 10.25 17.96
C ASP A 415 40.46 9.08 17.05
N ASP A 416 39.19 8.67 17.15
CA ASP A 416 38.59 7.66 16.28
C ASP A 416 38.91 7.92 14.80
N GLN A 417 39.44 6.91 14.12
CA GLN A 417 39.66 6.98 12.69
C GLN A 417 38.34 6.79 11.95
N VAL A 418 37.96 7.76 11.14
CA VAL A 418 36.75 7.73 10.32
C VAL A 418 37.11 7.71 8.85
N THR A 419 36.56 6.75 8.12
CA THR A 419 36.70 6.64 6.67
C THR A 419 35.33 6.65 6.01
N GLU A 420 35.25 7.20 4.81
CA GLU A 420 34.02 7.25 4.00
C GLU A 420 34.29 6.62 2.63
N GLU A 421 33.40 5.72 2.21
CA GLU A 421 33.48 5.06 0.91
C GLU A 421 32.12 5.13 0.21
N LYS A 422 32.15 5.58 -1.05
CA LYS A 422 31.00 5.67 -1.96
C LYS A 422 31.11 4.56 -2.98
N LEU A 423 30.14 3.66 -2.97
CA LEU A 423 30.05 2.49 -3.83
C LEU A 423 28.76 2.54 -4.65
N THR A 424 28.73 1.77 -5.73
CA THR A 424 27.51 1.43 -6.47
C THR A 424 27.28 -0.08 -6.37
N LEU A 425 26.01 -0.48 -6.20
CA LEU A 425 25.64 -1.89 -6.00
C LEU A 425 25.46 -2.70 -7.29
N ASP A 426 25.93 -2.17 -8.42
CA ASP A 426 25.84 -2.76 -9.76
C ASP A 426 27.13 -3.47 -10.21
N GLY A 427 28.12 -3.57 -9.32
CA GLY A 427 29.41 -4.18 -9.57
C GLY A 427 30.42 -3.28 -10.29
N ALA A 428 30.13 -1.98 -10.48
CA ALA A 428 31.11 -1.08 -11.05
C ALA A 428 32.35 -0.91 -10.14
N GLU A 429 33.51 -0.75 -10.76
CA GLU A 429 34.77 -0.53 -10.05
C GLU A 429 34.84 0.88 -9.48
N VAL A 430 35.07 0.96 -8.17
CA VAL A 430 35.35 2.21 -7.46
C VAL A 430 36.81 2.24 -7.04
N LYS A 431 37.51 3.32 -7.42
CA LYS A 431 38.91 3.54 -7.04
C LYS A 431 38.98 4.38 -5.77
N SER A 432 39.81 3.95 -4.83
CA SER A 432 40.12 4.69 -3.61
C SER A 432 41.56 4.45 -3.18
N GLU A 433 41.95 5.00 -2.04
CA GLU A 433 43.21 4.65 -1.38
C GLU A 433 42.95 3.82 -0.12
N PHE A 434 43.87 2.92 0.20
CA PHE A 434 43.89 2.15 1.45
C PHE A 434 45.32 2.06 1.96
N MET A 435 45.56 2.61 3.15
CA MET A 435 46.87 2.71 3.79
C MET A 435 47.98 3.23 2.86
N GLY A 436 47.69 4.30 2.10
CA GLY A 436 48.64 4.95 1.19
C GLY A 436 48.90 4.20 -0.12
N GLY A 437 48.17 3.13 -0.41
CA GLY A 437 48.22 2.41 -1.68
C GLY A 437 46.87 2.45 -2.43
N PRO A 438 46.86 2.18 -3.75
CA PRO A 438 45.64 2.15 -4.53
C PRO A 438 44.77 0.94 -4.16
N ARG A 439 43.46 1.16 -4.07
CA ARG A 439 42.41 0.14 -3.88
C ARG A 439 41.35 0.26 -4.97
N ILE A 440 40.87 -0.88 -5.44
CA ILE A 440 39.68 -1.02 -6.28
C ILE A 440 38.67 -1.84 -5.51
N THR A 441 37.46 -1.31 -5.33
CA THR A 441 36.34 -2.02 -4.69
C THR A 441 35.24 -2.22 -5.73
N THR A 442 34.66 -3.42 -5.77
CA THR A 442 33.37 -3.68 -6.44
C THR A 442 32.36 -4.14 -5.40
N ALA A 443 31.10 -3.76 -5.58
CA ALA A 443 30.00 -4.12 -4.69
C ALA A 443 28.77 -4.53 -5.49
N ARG A 444 28.11 -5.62 -5.09
CA ARG A 444 26.87 -6.07 -5.73
C ARG A 444 25.94 -6.76 -4.74
N LEU A 445 24.65 -6.61 -4.93
CA LEU A 445 23.67 -7.45 -4.24
C LEU A 445 23.67 -8.86 -4.84
N SER A 446 23.36 -9.87 -4.03
CA SER A 446 23.04 -11.22 -4.49
C SER A 446 21.79 -11.22 -5.37
N ASP A 447 21.60 -12.27 -6.16
CA ASP A 447 20.46 -12.38 -7.08
C ASP A 447 19.10 -12.36 -6.35
N ASP A 448 19.07 -12.87 -5.11
CA ASP A 448 17.89 -12.80 -4.23
C ASP A 448 17.79 -11.49 -3.43
N GLY A 449 18.77 -10.59 -3.60
CA GLY A 449 18.86 -9.29 -2.96
C GLY A 449 19.17 -9.31 -1.47
N ARG A 450 19.45 -10.47 -0.86
CA ARG A 450 19.61 -10.60 0.60
C ARG A 450 21.00 -10.33 1.12
N GLU A 451 22.01 -10.56 0.29
CA GLU A 451 23.41 -10.40 0.64
C GLU A 451 24.04 -9.29 -0.19
N LEU A 452 24.94 -8.54 0.42
CA LEU A 452 25.80 -7.59 -0.29
C LEU A 452 27.22 -8.19 -0.33
N HIS A 453 27.73 -8.42 -1.53
CA HIS A 453 29.07 -8.91 -1.77
C HIS A 453 29.99 -7.74 -2.15
N LEU A 454 31.11 -7.61 -1.44
CA LEU A 454 32.16 -6.67 -1.80
C LEU A 454 33.46 -7.43 -2.10
N GLU A 455 34.17 -7.00 -3.14
CA GLU A 455 35.53 -7.44 -3.41
C GLU A 455 36.45 -6.22 -3.50
N SER A 456 37.43 -6.16 -2.60
CA SER A 456 38.45 -5.11 -2.55
C SER A 456 39.80 -5.66 -2.96
N THR A 457 40.37 -5.13 -4.04
CA THR A 457 41.74 -5.41 -4.48
C THR A 457 42.63 -4.22 -4.21
N PHE A 458 43.74 -4.40 -3.49
CA PHE A 458 44.69 -3.31 -3.18
C PHE A 458 46.15 -3.76 -3.19
N SER A 459 47.05 -2.78 -3.31
CA SER A 459 48.50 -2.96 -3.23
C SER A 459 49.07 -2.02 -2.17
N LEU A 460 49.94 -2.52 -1.29
CA LEU A 460 50.51 -1.73 -0.19
C LEU A 460 51.93 -1.25 -0.56
N PRO A 461 52.30 0.00 -0.23
CA PRO A 461 53.60 0.57 -0.59
C PRO A 461 54.82 -0.21 -0.08
N TRP A 462 54.68 -0.94 1.02
CA TRP A 462 55.74 -1.73 1.66
C TRP A 462 55.74 -3.21 1.25
N THR A 463 54.87 -3.62 0.31
CA THR A 463 54.88 -4.98 -0.24
C THR A 463 55.68 -5.04 -1.54
N PRO A 464 56.22 -6.23 -1.93
CA PRO A 464 56.97 -6.36 -3.18
C PRO A 464 56.18 -5.81 -4.38
N PRO A 465 56.82 -5.12 -5.34
CA PRO A 465 56.16 -4.56 -6.51
C PRO A 465 55.32 -5.62 -7.24
N GLY A 466 54.07 -5.28 -7.57
CA GLY A 466 53.13 -6.19 -8.23
C GLY A 466 52.32 -7.09 -7.29
N THR A 467 52.57 -7.06 -5.97
CA THR A 467 51.74 -7.77 -5.00
C THR A 467 50.34 -7.17 -4.95
N ARG A 468 49.32 -8.02 -5.12
CA ARG A 468 47.91 -7.65 -5.02
C ARG A 468 47.24 -8.51 -3.96
N THR A 469 46.55 -7.84 -3.04
CA THR A 469 45.75 -8.48 -2.01
C THR A 469 44.29 -8.34 -2.37
N VAL A 470 43.55 -9.45 -2.37
CA VAL A 470 42.11 -9.48 -2.61
C VAL A 470 41.40 -9.84 -1.31
N VAL A 471 40.47 -8.99 -0.89
CA VAL A 471 39.61 -9.21 0.29
C VAL A 471 38.18 -9.29 -0.18
N ARG A 472 37.44 -10.27 0.32
CA ARG A 472 36.02 -10.46 0.03
C ARG A 472 35.20 -10.27 1.29
N GLU A 473 34.08 -9.58 1.16
CA GLU A 473 33.12 -9.40 2.24
C GLU A 473 31.73 -9.81 1.77
N THR A 474 30.96 -10.39 2.68
CA THR A 474 29.55 -10.71 2.48
C THR A 474 28.78 -10.18 3.67
N TRP A 475 27.84 -9.29 3.38
CA TRP A 475 27.02 -8.59 4.36
C TRP A 475 25.61 -9.17 4.30
N SER A 476 25.03 -9.50 5.45
CA SER A 476 23.68 -10.03 5.54
C SER A 476 22.95 -9.45 6.75
N LEU A 477 21.67 -9.13 6.58
CA LEU A 477 20.80 -8.74 7.69
C LEU A 477 20.27 -10.00 8.38
N VAL A 478 20.43 -10.07 9.70
CA VAL A 478 19.98 -11.20 10.54
C VAL A 478 18.97 -10.71 11.59
N ASP A 479 18.19 -11.65 12.13
CA ASP A 479 17.14 -11.40 13.14
C ASP A 479 16.12 -10.35 12.70
N GLY A 480 15.57 -10.52 11.50
CA GLY A 480 14.62 -9.57 10.92
C GLY A 480 15.23 -8.19 10.63
N GLY A 481 16.57 -8.10 10.51
CA GLY A 481 17.29 -6.86 10.25
C GLY A 481 17.60 -6.04 11.51
N ALA A 482 17.46 -6.60 12.70
CA ALA A 482 17.96 -5.98 13.92
C ALA A 482 19.49 -6.00 14.00
N ARG A 483 20.13 -6.93 13.28
CA ARG A 483 21.57 -7.14 13.29
C ARG A 483 22.14 -7.22 11.87
N LEU A 484 23.38 -6.76 11.73
CA LEU A 484 24.18 -6.87 10.51
C LEU A 484 25.32 -7.85 10.77
N SER A 485 25.43 -8.89 9.95
CA SER A 485 26.60 -9.77 9.92
C SER A 485 27.45 -9.46 8.71
N LEU A 486 28.75 -9.24 8.94
CA LEU A 486 29.78 -9.02 7.92
C LEU A 486 30.78 -10.16 8.00
N ARG A 487 30.72 -11.07 7.04
CA ARG A 487 31.70 -12.15 6.86
C ARG A 487 32.81 -11.68 5.91
N ARG A 488 34.04 -11.60 6.41
CA ARG A 488 35.22 -11.17 5.66
C ARG A 488 36.18 -12.34 5.46
N VAL A 489 36.68 -12.50 4.24
CA VAL A 489 37.71 -13.47 3.85
C VAL A 489 38.90 -12.71 3.29
N ALA A 490 40.08 -12.91 3.88
CA ALA A 490 41.31 -12.23 3.49
C ALA A 490 42.51 -13.21 3.47
N PRO A 491 43.46 -13.05 2.54
CA PRO A 491 44.68 -13.85 2.53
C PRO A 491 45.61 -13.42 3.66
N THR A 492 46.30 -14.39 4.25
CA THR A 492 47.32 -14.23 5.28
C THR A 492 48.54 -15.09 4.92
N PRO A 493 49.71 -14.86 5.55
CA PRO A 493 50.87 -15.75 5.37
C PRO A 493 50.60 -17.23 5.71
N ALA A 494 49.57 -17.52 6.51
CA ALA A 494 49.17 -18.86 6.92
C ALA A 494 48.02 -19.47 6.07
N GLY A 495 47.64 -18.82 4.97
CA GLY A 495 46.49 -19.18 4.13
C GLY A 495 45.36 -18.15 4.24
N GLU A 496 44.14 -18.53 3.88
CA GLU A 496 42.98 -17.63 4.02
C GLU A 496 42.46 -17.60 5.46
N GLN A 497 42.09 -16.41 5.93
CA GLN A 497 41.43 -16.22 7.22
C GLN A 497 40.02 -15.69 6.98
N THR A 498 39.05 -16.30 7.66
CA THR A 498 37.68 -15.79 7.77
C THR A 498 37.50 -15.09 9.12
N THR A 499 36.85 -13.94 9.12
CA THR A 499 36.39 -13.21 10.31
C THR A 499 34.94 -12.81 10.13
N VAL A 500 34.16 -12.83 11.21
CA VAL A 500 32.75 -12.44 11.19
C VAL A 500 32.56 -11.29 12.18
N TYR A 501 32.09 -10.14 11.70
CA TYR A 501 31.70 -9.03 12.57
C TYR A 501 30.18 -8.99 12.66
N VAL A 502 29.64 -8.94 13.86
CA VAL A 502 28.21 -8.78 14.11
C VAL A 502 27.98 -7.40 14.70
N PHE A 503 26.99 -6.68 14.18
CA PHE A 503 26.62 -5.35 14.64
C PHE A 503 25.15 -5.30 15.03
N ASP A 504 24.85 -4.57 16.10
CA ASP A 504 23.50 -4.22 16.49
C ASP A 504 23.08 -2.88 15.83
N ARG A 505 21.85 -2.83 15.33
CA ARG A 505 21.25 -1.60 14.81
C ARG A 505 20.94 -0.64 15.95
N ARG A 506 21.29 0.64 15.79
CA ARG A 506 20.98 1.72 16.75
C ARG A 506 19.84 2.62 16.30
#